data_AF-A0A358DPC1-F1
#
_entry.id   AF-A0A358DPC1-F1
#
_cell.length_a   1.000
_cell.length_b   1.000
_cell.length_c   1.000
_cell.angle_alpha   90.00
_cell.angle_beta   90.00
_cell.angle_gamma   90.00
#
_symmetry.space_group_name_H-M   'P 1'
#
loop_
_entity.id
_entity.type
_entity.pdbx_description
1 polymer ?
#
loop_
_entity_poly.entity_id
_entity_poly.type
_entity_poly.pdbx_seq_one_letter_code
_entity_poly.pdbx_strand_id
1 'polypeptide(L)'
;LAVAVYNHYKRVTREPSAEVEIEKSNLMMIGPTGTGKTLLVRSLARFLEVPYTIADATTLTEAGYVGEDVESIISNLLSAAEGNVAAAQRGIVYIDEIDKIA
;
A
#
# COMPACT_ATOMS: atom_id res chain seq x y z
N LEU A 1 -9.11 -4.01 -10.97
CA LEU A 1 -9.11 -3.21 -9.72
C LEU A 1 -10.27 -3.56 -8.80
N ALA A 2 -11.53 -3.44 -9.23
CA ALA A 2 -12.71 -3.70 -8.39
C ALA A 2 -12.67 -5.02 -7.59
N VAL A 3 -12.26 -6.14 -8.21
CA VAL A 3 -12.13 -7.44 -7.54
C VAL A 3 -11.08 -7.42 -6.42
N ALA A 4 -9.92 -6.79 -6.66
CA ALA A 4 -8.87 -6.69 -5.66
C ALA A 4 -9.28 -5.78 -4.49
N VAL A 5 -10.04 -4.71 -4.77
CA VAL A 5 -10.64 -3.83 -3.74
C VAL A 5 -11.63 -4.60 -2.89
N TYR A 6 -12.53 -5.36 -3.52
CA TYR A 6 -13.50 -6.20 -2.84
C TYR A 6 -12.82 -7.24 -1.93
N ASN A 7 -11.79 -7.91 -2.45
CA ASN A 7 -11.03 -8.89 -1.67
C ASN A 7 -10.27 -8.22 -0.52
N HIS A 8 -9.68 -7.04 -0.75
CA HIS A 8 -9.02 -6.28 0.30
C HIS A 8 -10.00 -5.87 1.40
N TYR A 9 -11.17 -5.33 1.05
CA TYR A 9 -12.22 -4.98 2.00
C TYR A 9 -12.69 -6.19 2.81
N LYS A 10 -12.99 -7.32 2.14
CA LYS A 10 -13.37 -8.57 2.82
C LYS A 10 -12.29 -9.08 3.77
N ARG A 11 -11.01 -8.91 3.43
CA ARG A 11 -9.89 -9.32 4.28
C ARG A 11 -9.73 -8.40 5.49
N VAL A 12 -9.86 -7.08 5.28
CA VAL A 12 -9.68 -6.05 6.32
C VAL A 12 -10.82 -6.03 7.35
N THR A 13 -12.05 -6.32 6.93
CA THR A 13 -13.25 -6.34 7.77
C THR A 13 -13.55 -7.70 8.41
N ARG A 14 -12.76 -8.73 8.10
CA ARG A 14 -12.96 -10.09 8.62
C ARG A 14 -12.57 -10.16 10.10
N GLU A 15 -13.32 -10.95 10.86
CA GLU A 15 -12.90 -11.31 12.21
C GLU A 15 -11.72 -12.28 12.18
N PRO A 16 -10.76 -12.16 13.12
CA PRO A 16 -9.59 -13.05 13.19
C PRO A 16 -9.92 -14.55 13.39
N SER A 17 -11.14 -14.86 13.84
CA SER A 17 -11.62 -16.21 14.18
C SER A 17 -12.15 -17.03 13.00
N ALA A 18 -12.16 -16.48 11.80
CA ALA A 18 -12.81 -17.11 10.66
C ALA A 18 -11.93 -18.22 10.04
N GLU A 19 -12.45 -19.45 9.94
CA GLU A 19 -11.72 -20.67 9.51
C GLU A 19 -11.04 -20.59 8.14
N VAL A 20 -11.54 -19.74 7.23
CA VAL A 20 -10.96 -19.57 5.90
C VAL A 20 -10.05 -18.35 5.88
N GLU A 21 -8.77 -18.56 5.61
CA GLU A 21 -7.80 -17.49 5.38
C GLU A 21 -7.99 -16.89 3.97
N ILE A 22 -8.01 -15.56 3.89
CA ILE A 22 -8.04 -14.83 2.62
C ILE A 22 -6.64 -14.27 2.39
N GLU A 23 -5.94 -14.81 1.39
CA GLU A 23 -4.61 -14.34 1.02
C GLU A 23 -4.62 -12.89 0.53
N LYS A 24 -3.52 -12.18 0.78
CA LYS A 24 -3.32 -10.82 0.27
C LYS A 24 -2.97 -10.89 -1.22
N SER A 25 -3.81 -10.30 -2.06
CA SER A 25 -3.47 -10.06 -3.47
C SER A 25 -2.80 -8.70 -3.65
N ASN A 26 -1.49 -8.68 -3.87
CA ASN A 26 -0.77 -7.48 -4.28
C ASN A 26 -1.16 -7.08 -5.72
N LEU A 27 -1.08 -5.79 -6.04
CA LEU A 27 -1.44 -5.23 -7.34
C LEU A 27 -0.24 -4.58 -8.01
N MET A 28 0.04 -4.97 -9.25
CA MET A 28 0.96 -4.24 -10.12
C MET A 28 0.14 -3.42 -11.13
N MET A 29 0.36 -2.10 -11.16
CA MET A 29 -0.36 -1.20 -12.07
C MET A 29 0.57 -0.78 -13.21
N ILE A 30 0.29 -1.27 -14.41
CA ILE A 30 1.10 -0.97 -15.61
C ILE A 30 0.38 0.06 -16.47
N GLY A 31 1.12 1.07 -16.94
CA GLY A 31 0.69 1.98 -17.99
C GLY A 31 1.62 3.19 -18.13
N PRO A 32 1.42 4.06 -19.14
CA PRO A 32 2.20 5.28 -19.32
C PRO A 32 2.13 6.27 -18.15
N THR A 33 3.04 7.23 -18.09
CA THR A 33 2.93 8.37 -17.17
C THR A 33 1.65 9.17 -17.45
N GLY A 34 1.08 9.78 -16.41
CA GLY A 34 -0.13 10.62 -16.56
C GLY A 34 -1.46 9.86 -16.71
N THR A 35 -1.49 8.53 -16.72
CA THR A 35 -2.76 7.76 -16.79
C THR A 35 -3.53 7.65 -15.46
N GLY A 36 -3.12 8.39 -14.43
CA GLY A 36 -3.83 8.44 -13.15
C GLY A 36 -3.62 7.27 -12.19
N LYS A 37 -2.54 6.48 -12.31
CA LYS A 37 -2.23 5.38 -11.37
C LYS A 37 -2.21 5.83 -9.91
N THR A 38 -1.43 6.87 -9.60
CA THR A 38 -1.34 7.46 -8.27
C THR A 38 -2.70 8.03 -7.80
N LEU A 39 -3.47 8.63 -8.72
CA LEU A 39 -4.82 9.16 -8.42
C LEU A 39 -5.81 8.03 -8.05
N LEU A 40 -5.75 6.90 -8.76
CA LEU A 40 -6.59 5.74 -8.49
C LEU A 40 -6.31 5.19 -7.09
N VAL A 41 -5.04 5.04 -6.72
CA VAL A 41 -4.68 4.50 -5.39
C VAL A 41 -5.09 5.46 -4.27
N ARG A 42 -4.85 6.77 -4.43
CA ARG A 42 -5.30 7.78 -3.47
C ARG A 42 -6.82 7.80 -3.32
N SER A 43 -7.54 7.67 -4.42
CA SER A 43 -9.02 7.64 -4.40
C SER A 43 -9.54 6.37 -3.76
N LEU A 44 -8.87 5.24 -3.99
CA LEU A 44 -9.19 3.97 -3.37
C LEU A 44 -9.01 4.01 -1.85
N ALA A 45 -7.86 4.52 -1.37
CA ALA A 45 -7.61 4.63 0.06
C ALA A 45 -8.66 5.51 0.77
N ARG A 46 -9.02 6.65 0.15
CA ARG A 46 -10.11 7.51 0.64
C ARG A 46 -11.46 6.81 0.66
N PHE A 47 -11.79 6.06 -0.39
CA PHE A 47 -13.06 5.32 -0.48
C PHE A 47 -13.16 4.22 0.57
N LEU A 48 -12.05 3.56 0.91
CA LEU A 48 -11.99 2.50 1.91
C LEU A 48 -11.77 3.01 3.35
N GLU A 49 -11.52 4.30 3.53
CA GLU A 49 -11.23 4.92 4.83
C GLU A 49 -10.07 4.23 5.58
N VAL A 50 -9.03 3.83 4.85
CA VAL A 50 -7.83 3.20 5.43
C VAL A 50 -6.59 4.11 5.32
N PRO A 51 -5.66 4.02 6.28
CA PRO A 51 -4.37 4.71 6.17
C PRO A 51 -3.65 4.30 4.88
N TYR A 52 -2.95 5.24 4.25
CA TYR A 52 -2.12 4.92 3.09
C TYR A 52 -0.82 5.72 3.08
N THR A 53 0.19 5.15 2.44
CA THR A 53 1.47 5.80 2.17
C THR A 53 1.88 5.57 0.72
N ILE A 54 2.64 6.53 0.17
CA ILE A 54 3.23 6.45 -1.17
C ILE A 54 4.74 6.48 -0.97
N ALA A 55 5.43 5.51 -1.56
CA ALA A 55 6.88 5.41 -1.58
C ALA A 55 7.38 5.41 -3.02
N ASP A 56 8.56 5.98 -3.24
CA ASP A 56 9.23 5.98 -4.54
C ASP A 56 10.27 4.86 -4.58
N ALA A 57 10.14 3.94 -5.54
CA ALA A 57 11.08 2.82 -5.66
C ALA A 57 12.52 3.29 -5.91
N THR A 58 12.74 4.43 -6.58
CA THR A 58 14.10 4.94 -6.86
C THR A 58 14.89 5.26 -5.59
N THR A 59 14.20 5.58 -4.50
CA THR A 59 14.81 5.86 -3.20
C THR A 59 15.18 4.60 -2.43
N LEU A 60 14.64 3.44 -2.82
CA LEU A 60 14.92 2.13 -2.24
C LEU A 60 16.17 1.53 -2.92
N THR A 61 17.35 2.09 -2.65
CA THR A 61 18.61 1.56 -3.21
C THR A 61 19.26 0.55 -2.25
N GLU A 62 19.93 -0.46 -2.82
CA GLU A 62 20.37 -1.70 -2.15
C GLU A 62 21.56 -1.54 -1.17
N ALA A 63 21.92 -0.32 -0.76
CA ALA A 63 23.08 -0.13 0.12
C ALA A 63 22.93 1.09 1.04
N GLY A 64 21.93 1.05 1.94
CA GLY A 64 22.02 1.48 3.34
C GLY A 64 22.61 2.85 3.71
N TYR A 65 22.80 3.80 2.78
CA TYR A 65 23.47 5.05 3.13
C TYR A 65 22.89 6.34 2.53
N VAL A 66 22.04 6.29 1.50
CA VAL A 66 21.33 7.49 1.01
C VAL A 66 20.00 7.06 0.35
N GLY A 67 18.92 6.96 1.12
CA GLY A 67 17.59 6.57 0.62
C GLY A 67 16.55 6.43 1.74
N GLU A 68 15.26 6.48 1.42
CA GLU A 68 14.20 6.00 2.32
C GLU A 68 14.46 4.50 2.58
N ASP A 69 14.45 4.09 3.84
CA ASP A 69 14.52 2.68 4.20
C ASP A 69 13.14 2.04 3.99
N VAL A 70 13.07 0.72 3.73
CA VAL A 70 11.80 -0.02 3.74
C VAL A 70 11.06 0.19 5.08
N GLU A 71 11.81 0.33 6.18
CA GLU A 71 11.25 0.68 7.49
C GLU A 71 10.59 2.06 7.52
N SER A 72 11.10 3.05 6.77
CA SER A 72 10.51 4.39 6.74
C SER A 72 9.15 4.38 6.05
N ILE A 73 8.92 3.53 5.05
CA ILE A 73 7.61 3.35 4.42
C ILE A 73 6.58 2.90 5.46
N ILE A 74 6.94 1.93 6.32
CA ILE A 74 6.05 1.43 7.37
C ILE A 74 5.85 2.49 8.46
N SER A 75 6.91 3.21 8.83
CA SER A 75 6.82 4.35 9.76
C SER A 75 5.86 5.43 9.24
N ASN A 76 5.96 5.77 7.95
CA ASN A 76 5.06 6.72 7.28
C ASN A 76 3.61 6.23 7.30
N LEU A 77 3.37 4.94 7.05
CA LEU A 77 2.03 4.36 7.15
C LEU A 77 1.48 4.39 8.57
N LEU A 78 2.31 4.12 9.58
CA LEU A 78 1.91 4.21 10.99
C LEU A 78 1.61 5.64 11.39
N SER A 79 2.40 6.61 10.90
CA SER A 79 2.13 8.04 11.09
C SER A 79 0.81 8.46 10.43
N ALA A 80 0.53 7.95 9.22
CA ALA A 80 -0.76 8.17 8.54
C ALA A 80 -1.93 7.50 9.27
N ALA A 81 -1.65 6.52 10.12
CA ALA A 81 -2.60 5.89 11.02
C ALA A 81 -2.63 6.51 12.43
N GLU A 82 -1.97 7.67 12.64
CA GLU A 82 -1.89 8.37 13.93
C GLU A 82 -1.35 7.49 15.07
N GLY A 83 -0.42 6.59 14.75
CA GLY A 83 0.15 5.64 15.71
C GLY A 83 -0.71 4.41 16.00
N ASN A 84 -1.88 4.27 15.35
CA ASN A 84 -2.74 3.10 15.51
C ASN A 84 -2.23 1.92 14.69
N VAL A 85 -1.59 0.96 15.36
CA VAL A 85 -1.05 -0.26 14.75
C VAL A 85 -2.13 -1.10 14.06
N ALA A 86 -3.29 -1.27 14.67
CA ALA A 86 -4.38 -2.07 14.09
C ALA A 86 -4.95 -1.45 12.82
N ALA A 87 -5.00 -0.11 12.74
CA ALA A 87 -5.38 0.61 11.52
C ALA A 87 -4.27 0.52 10.45
N ALA A 88 -3.00 0.68 10.84
CA ALA A 88 -1.86 0.57 9.91
C ALA A 88 -1.75 -0.82 9.26
N GLN A 89 -2.03 -1.90 10.00
CA GLN A 89 -2.05 -3.28 9.48
C GLN A 89 -3.10 -3.49 8.36
N ARG A 90 -4.11 -2.61 8.30
CA ARG A 90 -5.17 -2.62 7.29
C ARG A 90 -4.92 -1.61 6.17
N GLY A 91 -3.85 -0.82 6.27
CA GLY A 91 -3.52 0.25 5.34
C GLY A 91 -3.00 -0.21 3.98
N ILE A 92 -2.80 0.76 3.10
CA ILE A 92 -2.32 0.57 1.73
C ILE A 92 -0.93 1.19 1.58
N VAL A 93 0.01 0.40 1.08
CA VAL A 93 1.32 0.88 0.61
C VAL A 93 1.28 0.92 -0.91
N TYR A 94 1.59 2.07 -1.49
CA TYR A 94 1.79 2.24 -2.93
C TYR A 94 3.26 2.52 -3.22
N ILE A 95 3.85 1.73 -4.09
CA ILE A 95 5.23 1.91 -4.54
C ILE A 95 5.17 2.40 -5.99
N ASP A 96 5.59 3.64 -6.23
CA ASP A 96 5.67 4.25 -7.56
C ASP A 96 7.06 4.03 -8.17
N GLU A 97 7.20 4.29 -9.47
CA GLU A 97 8.48 4.20 -10.21
C GLU A 97 9.21 2.83 -10.12
N ILE A 98 8.47 1.74 -9.93
CA ILE A 98 9.01 0.37 -9.87
C ILE A 98 9.80 -0.02 -11.14
N ASP A 99 9.54 0.63 -12.28
CA ASP A 99 10.26 0.42 -13.53
C ASP A 99 11.69 0.97 -13.52
N LYS A 100 12.06 1.75 -12.50
CA LYS A 100 13.38 2.40 -12.37
C LYS A 100 14.42 1.61 -11.57
N ILE A 101 14.01 0.56 -10.89
CA ILE A 101 14.86 -0.28 -10.03
C ILE A 101 15.34 -1.58 -10.70
N ALA A 102 15.26 -1.66 -12.04
CA ALA A 102 15.64 -2.82 -12.84
C ALA A 102 17.07 -2.73 -13.39
#